data_AF-A0A7D8AJD2-F1
#
_entry.id   AF-A0A7D8AJD2-F1
#
_cell.length_a   1.000
_cell.length_b   1.000
_cell.length_c   1.000
_cell.angle_alpha   90.00
_cell.angle_beta   90.00
_cell.angle_gamma   90.00
#
_symmetry.space_group_name_H-M   'P 1'
#
loop_
_entity.id
_entity.type
_entity.pdbx_description
1 polymer ?
#
loop_
_entity_poly.entity_id
_entity_poly.type
_entity_poly.pdbx_seq_one_letter_code
_entity_poly.pdbx_strand_id
1 'polypeptide(L)'
;MPTPATLQALRDFAIERDWDQFHSPENLAKSISIEAAELLELFQWGQTPDQTRVEEELADVLTYCFQMATRLGVDIDEIVMSKLEKTRAKYPVELSKGRITKYTDLHP
;
A
#
# COMPACT_ATOMS: atom_id res chain seq x y z
N MET A 1 0.31 -2.62 11.68
CA MET A 1 -1.14 -2.44 11.50
C MET A 1 -1.58 -1.11 12.06
N PRO A 2 -2.42 -0.33 11.35
CA PRO A 2 -3.08 0.80 11.97
C PRO A 2 -3.90 0.29 13.16
N THR A 3 -3.93 1.06 14.24
CA THR A 3 -4.74 0.68 15.40
C THR A 3 -6.23 0.76 15.04
N PRO A 4 -7.12 0.07 15.77
CA PRO A 4 -8.56 0.26 15.62
C PRO A 4 -8.97 1.74 15.74
N ALA A 5 -8.29 2.51 16.62
CA ALA A 5 -8.52 3.94 16.77
C ALA A 5 -8.14 4.73 15.51
N THR A 6 -7.04 4.37 14.84
CA THR A 6 -6.62 4.98 13.56
C THR A 6 -7.66 4.72 12.46
N LEU A 7 -8.10 3.47 12.32
CA LEU A 7 -9.11 3.11 11.33
C LEU A 7 -10.45 3.81 11.59
N GLN A 8 -10.83 3.95 12.86
CA GLN A 8 -12.03 4.69 13.25
C GLN A 8 -11.90 6.18 12.89
N ALA A 9 -10.77 6.81 13.22
CA ALA A 9 -10.54 8.22 12.90
C ALA A 9 -10.59 8.50 11.38
N LEU A 10 -10.06 7.59 10.54
CA LEU A 10 -10.16 7.70 9.09
C LEU A 10 -11.61 7.61 8.59
N ARG A 11 -12.42 6.72 9.19
CA ARG A 11 -13.84 6.58 8.85
C ARG A 11 -14.63 7.82 9.28
N ASP A 12 -14.41 8.29 10.51
CA ASP A 12 -15.09 9.47 11.04
C ASP A 12 -14.76 10.70 10.19
N PHE A 13 -13.49 10.88 9.81
CA PHE A 13 -13.06 11.97 8.92
C PHE A 13 -13.82 11.98 7.58
N ALA A 14 -14.01 10.79 6.98
CA ALA A 14 -14.75 10.65 5.72
C ALA A 14 -16.25 10.89 5.91
N ILE A 15 -16.84 10.37 6.99
CA ILE A 15 -18.27 10.53 7.31
C ILE A 15 -18.61 11.99 7.59
N GLU A 16 -17.80 12.70 8.38
CA GLU A 16 -17.99 14.12 8.70
C GLU A 16 -18.07 15.02 7.46
N ARG A 17 -17.46 14.58 6.35
CA ARG A 17 -17.40 15.31 5.08
C ARG A 17 -18.37 14.75 4.04
N ASP A 18 -19.14 13.71 4.39
CA ASP A 18 -20.00 12.96 3.46
C ASP A 18 -19.20 12.39 2.27
N TRP A 19 -17.94 12.03 2.48
CA TRP A 19 -17.04 11.55 1.42
C TRP A 19 -17.14 10.05 1.15
N ASP A 20 -17.76 9.29 2.06
CA ASP A 20 -17.92 7.84 1.88
C ASP A 20 -18.65 7.47 0.57
N GLN A 21 -19.52 8.35 0.07
CA GLN A 21 -20.19 8.18 -1.22
C GLN A 21 -19.22 8.14 -2.42
N PHE A 22 -18.04 8.75 -2.30
CA PHE A 22 -17.01 8.79 -3.35
C PHE A 22 -16.00 7.64 -3.23
N HIS A 23 -16.00 6.89 -2.13
CA HIS A 23 -15.09 5.79 -1.85
C HIS A 23 -15.52 4.47 -2.54
N SER A 24 -15.82 4.53 -3.84
CA SER A 24 -15.97 3.32 -4.66
C SER A 24 -14.61 2.61 -4.78
N PRO A 25 -14.57 1.26 -4.95
CA PRO A 25 -13.30 0.55 -5.19
C PRO A 25 -12.53 1.11 -6.39
N GLU A 26 -13.23 1.57 -7.43
CA GLU A 26 -12.57 2.19 -8.58
C GLU A 26 -11.87 3.51 -8.20
N ASN A 27 -12.55 4.38 -7.45
CA ASN A 27 -11.99 5.66 -7.04
C ASN A 27 -10.82 5.49 -6.07
N LEU A 28 -10.96 4.59 -5.09
CA LEU A 28 -9.88 4.29 -4.15
C LEU A 28 -8.64 3.72 -4.87
N ALA A 29 -8.83 2.88 -5.89
CA ALA A 29 -7.70 2.37 -6.68
C ALA A 29 -6.98 3.49 -7.45
N LYS A 30 -7.72 4.47 -7.97
CA LYS A 30 -7.14 5.67 -8.60
C LYS A 30 -6.37 6.49 -7.58
N SER A 31 -6.95 6.77 -6.42
CA SER A 31 -6.27 7.51 -5.34
C SER A 31 -4.96 6.84 -4.92
N ILE A 32 -4.97 5.51 -4.67
CA ILE A 32 -3.72 4.76 -4.37
C ILE A 32 -2.66 4.99 -5.45
N SER A 33 -3.04 4.95 -6.72
CA SER A 33 -2.08 5.15 -7.82
C SER A 33 -1.56 6.59 -7.92
N ILE A 34 -2.38 7.58 -7.54
CA ILE A 34 -2.01 9.00 -7.55
C ILE A 34 -0.99 9.24 -6.43
N GLU A 35 -1.31 8.89 -5.19
CA GLU A 35 -0.39 9.11 -4.06
C GLU A 35 0.90 8.30 -4.20
N ALA A 36 0.84 7.11 -4.83
CA ALA A 36 2.05 6.35 -5.13
C ALA A 36 2.95 7.06 -6.16
N ALA A 37 2.36 7.85 -7.06
CA ALA A 37 3.09 8.67 -8.01
C ALA A 37 3.67 9.94 -7.34
N GLU A 38 2.95 10.55 -6.40
CA GLU A 38 3.46 11.68 -5.58
C GLU A 38 4.64 11.22 -4.72
N LEU A 39 4.54 10.06 -4.07
CA LEU A 39 5.66 9.43 -3.37
C LEU A 39 6.86 9.18 -4.30
N LEU A 40 6.61 8.70 -5.53
CA LEU A 40 7.67 8.46 -6.52
C LEU A 40 8.35 9.76 -6.96
N GLU A 41 7.59 10.85 -7.12
CA GLU A 41 8.10 12.15 -7.56
C GLU A 41 9.22 12.67 -6.65
N LEU A 42 9.13 12.41 -5.34
CA LEU A 42 10.16 12.79 -4.36
C LEU A 42 11.55 12.23 -4.72
N PHE A 43 11.61 11.10 -5.42
CA PHE A 43 12.85 10.41 -5.81
C PHE A 43 13.24 10.62 -7.28
N GLN A 44 12.45 11.35 -8.07
CA GLN A 44 12.58 11.40 -9.53
C GLN A 44 13.92 11.97 -10.02
N TRP A 45 14.46 12.97 -9.32
CA TRP A 45 15.63 13.75 -9.78
C TRP A 45 16.95 13.38 -9.10
N GLY A 46 17.00 12.27 -8.36
CA GLY A 46 18.23 11.76 -7.73
C GLY A 46 18.74 12.60 -6.55
N GLN A 47 17.94 13.55 -6.06
CA GLN A 47 18.18 14.29 -4.83
C GLN A 47 17.73 13.47 -3.61
N THR A 48 18.38 13.68 -2.46
CA THR A 48 17.90 13.14 -1.19
C THR A 48 16.55 13.80 -0.88
N PRO A 49 15.45 13.05 -0.77
CA PRO A 49 14.15 13.63 -0.47
C PRO A 49 14.09 14.12 0.97
N ASP A 50 13.20 15.08 1.23
CA ASP A 50 12.82 15.44 2.59
C ASP A 50 12.07 14.26 3.23
N GLN A 51 12.61 13.75 4.33
CA GLN A 51 12.04 12.63 5.06
C GLN A 51 10.59 12.89 5.50
N THR A 52 10.27 14.14 5.87
CA THR A 52 8.92 14.53 6.29
C THR A 52 7.94 14.34 5.15
N ARG A 53 8.32 14.78 3.93
CA ARG A 53 7.48 14.61 2.74
C ARG A 53 7.32 13.15 2.36
N VAL A 54 8.38 12.35 2.47
CA VAL A 54 8.29 10.89 2.23
C VAL A 54 7.29 10.24 3.18
N GLU A 55 7.27 10.64 4.45
CA GLU A 55 6.33 10.13 5.45
C GLU A 55 4.89 10.55 5.15
N GLU A 56 4.67 11.78 4.68
CA GLU A 56 3.36 12.30 4.25
C GLU A 56 2.81 11.49 3.07
N GLU A 57 3.54 11.41 1.95
CA GLU A 57 3.06 10.69 0.75
C GLU A 57 2.88 9.19 1.02
N LEU A 58 3.74 8.58 1.85
CA LEU A 58 3.57 7.20 2.27
C LEU A 58 2.32 7.02 3.13
N ALA A 59 2.01 7.97 4.02
CA ALA A 59 0.81 7.92 4.85
C ALA A 59 -0.45 8.03 3.98
N ASP A 60 -0.43 8.81 2.90
CA ASP A 60 -1.56 8.93 1.98
C ASP A 60 -1.79 7.64 1.19
N VAL A 61 -0.74 7.02 0.65
CA VAL A 61 -0.82 5.68 0.03
C VAL A 61 -1.44 4.66 0.99
N LEU A 62 -0.97 4.62 2.25
CA LEU A 62 -1.46 3.70 3.26
C LEU A 62 -2.91 3.99 3.63
N THR A 63 -3.29 5.26 3.76
CA THR A 63 -4.66 5.69 4.09
C THR A 63 -5.66 5.17 3.05
N TYR A 64 -5.40 5.36 1.76
CA TYR A 64 -6.29 4.83 0.73
C TYR A 64 -6.26 3.30 0.65
N CYS A 65 -5.13 2.64 0.96
CA CYS A 65 -5.09 1.18 1.11
C CYS A 65 -6.01 0.69 2.24
N PHE A 66 -6.03 1.37 3.39
CA PHE A 66 -6.91 1.01 4.51
C PHE A 66 -8.38 1.26 4.21
N GLN A 67 -8.69 2.37 3.52
CA GLN A 67 -10.04 2.66 3.05
C GLN A 67 -10.50 1.62 2.01
N MET A 68 -9.62 1.20 1.10
CA MET A 68 -9.88 0.10 0.15
C MET A 68 -10.18 -1.20 0.87
N ALA A 69 -9.34 -1.59 1.84
CA ALA A 69 -9.56 -2.81 2.62
C ALA A 69 -10.91 -2.77 3.36
N THR A 70 -11.23 -1.64 3.97
CA THR A 70 -12.54 -1.38 4.60
C THR A 70 -13.68 -1.53 3.58
N ARG A 71 -13.55 -0.93 2.39
CA ARG A 71 -14.60 -0.96 1.36
C ARG A 71 -14.83 -2.36 0.79
N LEU A 72 -13.76 -3.14 0.68
CA LEU A 72 -13.81 -4.54 0.23
C LEU A 72 -14.23 -5.52 1.34
N GLY A 73 -14.27 -5.07 2.59
CA GLY A 73 -14.59 -5.92 3.74
C GLY A 73 -13.53 -6.99 4.02
N VAL A 74 -12.26 -6.68 3.75
CA VAL A 74 -11.13 -7.60 3.95
C VAL A 74 -10.23 -7.15 5.09
N ASP A 75 -9.68 -8.10 5.82
CA ASP A 75 -8.62 -7.84 6.78
C ASP A 75 -7.28 -7.66 6.05
N ILE A 76 -6.58 -6.56 6.32
CA ILE A 76 -5.37 -6.21 5.59
C ILE A 76 -4.18 -7.11 5.96
N ASP A 77 -4.09 -7.58 7.21
CA ASP A 77 -3.05 -8.53 7.62
C ASP A 77 -3.26 -9.87 6.92
N GLU A 78 -4.50 -10.37 6.88
CA GLU A 78 -4.81 -11.64 6.23
C GLU A 78 -4.43 -11.64 4.75
N ILE A 79 -4.79 -10.59 3.99
CA ILE A 79 -4.47 -10.52 2.56
C ILE A 79 -2.95 -10.35 2.32
N VAL A 80 -2.26 -9.59 3.16
CA VAL A 80 -0.81 -9.37 3.05
C VAL A 80 -0.06 -10.65 3.40
N MET A 81 -0.41 -11.32 4.50
CA MET A 81 0.22 -12.57 4.91
C MET A 81 -0.04 -13.69 3.90
N SER A 82 -1.27 -13.83 3.41
CA SER A 82 -1.61 -14.78 2.34
C SER A 82 -0.79 -14.52 1.07
N LYS A 83 -0.61 -13.26 0.70
CA LYS A 83 0.24 -12.88 -0.45
C LYS A 83 1.71 -13.14 -0.18
N LEU A 84 2.20 -12.88 1.03
CA LEU A 84 3.59 -13.09 1.44
C LEU A 84 3.98 -14.56 1.36
N GLU A 85 3.14 -15.48 1.86
CA GLU A 85 3.38 -16.93 1.75
C GLU A 85 3.50 -17.37 0.28
N LYS A 86 2.61 -16.89 -0.59
CA LYS A 86 2.70 -17.14 -2.04
C LYS A 86 3.99 -16.57 -2.64
N THR A 87 4.44 -15.41 -2.17
CA THR A 87 5.70 -14.80 -2.63
C THR A 87 6.92 -15.58 -2.14
N ARG A 88 6.94 -16.05 -0.88
CA ARG A 88 7.99 -16.92 -0.33
C ARG A 88 8.14 -18.20 -1.15
N ALA A 89 7.03 -18.83 -1.49
CA ALA A 89 7.02 -20.03 -2.33
C ALA A 89 7.58 -19.76 -3.75
N LYS A 90 7.32 -18.56 -4.31
CA LYS A 90 7.86 -18.14 -5.62
C LYS A 90 9.34 -17.80 -5.58
N TYR A 91 9.85 -17.31 -4.46
CA TYR A 91 11.23 -16.83 -4.33
C TYR A 91 11.97 -17.52 -3.19
N PRO A 92 12.31 -18.82 -3.30
CA PRO A 92 13.08 -19.53 -2.27
C PRO A 92 14.42 -18.86 -2.00
N VAL A 93 14.82 -18.75 -0.74
CA VAL A 93 16.04 -18.03 -0.30
C VAL A 93 17.28 -18.52 -1.06
N GLU A 94 17.43 -19.83 -1.20
CA GLU A 94 18.59 -20.45 -1.87
C GLU A 94 18.75 -20.02 -3.33
N LEU A 95 17.66 -19.64 -3.99
CA LEU A 95 17.65 -19.26 -5.41
C LEU A 95 17.59 -17.75 -5.63
N SER A 96 17.02 -17.00 -4.68
CA SER A 96 16.67 -15.58 -4.84
C SER A 96 17.52 -14.61 -4.03
N LYS A 97 18.30 -15.07 -3.05
CA LYS A 97 19.09 -14.17 -2.17
C LYS A 97 20.07 -13.31 -2.98
N GLY A 98 19.94 -12.00 -2.86
CA GLY A 98 20.80 -11.02 -3.55
C GLY A 98 20.55 -10.91 -5.06
N ARG A 99 19.47 -11.49 -5.58
CA ARG A 99 19.12 -11.48 -7.00
C ARG A 99 17.75 -10.84 -7.22
N ILE A 100 17.64 -10.02 -8.27
CA ILE A 100 16.36 -9.43 -8.72
C ILE A 100 15.70 -10.25 -9.84
N THR A 101 16.19 -11.46 -10.07
CA THR A 101 15.70 -12.37 -11.10
C THR A 101 14.24 -12.75 -10.83
N LYS A 102 13.40 -12.66 -11.87
CA LYS A 102 12.00 -13.04 -11.76
C LYS A 102 11.89 -14.54 -11.46
N TYR A 103 10.90 -14.93 -10.66
CA TYR A 103 10.71 -16.33 -10.25
C TYR A 103 10.55 -17.33 -11.42
N THR A 104 10.15 -16.85 -12.60
CA THR A 104 10.06 -17.66 -13.83
C THR A 104 11.42 -18.10 -14.37
N ASP A 105 12.48 -17.39 -13.98
CA ASP A 105 13.85 -17.57 -14.49
C ASP A 105 14.80 -18.01 -13.36
N LEU A 106 14.24 -18.47 -12.23
CA LEU A 106 15.01 -19.08 -11.14
C LEU A 106 15.26 -20.55 -11.47
N HIS A 107 16.53 -20.90 -11.63
CA HIS A 107 17.00 -22.27 -11.84
C HIS A 107 17.90 -22.70 -10.68
N PRO A 108 17.89 -24.00 -10.29
CA PRO A 108 18.83 -24.55 -9.31
C PRO A 108 20.29 -24.32 -9.68
#